data_AF-A0A1G8X4V2-F1
#
_entry.id   AF-A0A1G8X4V2-F1
#
_cell.length_a   1.000
_cell.length_b   1.000
_cell.length_c   1.000
_cell.angle_alpha   90.00
_cell.angle_beta   90.00
_cell.angle_gamma   90.00
#
_symmetry.space_group_name_H-M   'P 1'
#
loop_
_entity.id
_entity.type
_entity.pdbx_description
1 polymer ?
#
loop_
_entity_poly.entity_id
_entity_poly.type
_entity_poly.pdbx_seq_one_letter_code
_entity_poly.pdbx_strand_id
1 'polypeptide(L)'
;MIETPLTDIRSYIESLSSDSGEYYLVCARTGEQPVPAAGCRFDSREQARAGARATEQYRAQLRQYDPRVACHDIIVCQAHAPPERATVVRRGEPA
;
A
#
# COMPACT_ATOMS: atom_id res chain seq x y z
N MET A 1 -28.24 9.10 0.07
CA MET A 1 -27.34 9.48 -1.04
C MET A 1 -26.01 8.85 -0.70
N ILE A 2 -25.54 7.85 -1.45
CA ILE A 2 -24.24 7.23 -1.18
C ILE A 2 -23.17 8.22 -1.64
N GLU A 3 -22.69 8.99 -0.68
CA GLU A 3 -21.60 9.93 -0.85
C GLU A 3 -20.39 9.12 -1.33
N THR A 4 -19.95 9.42 -2.55
CA THR A 4 -18.83 8.81 -3.28
C THR A 4 -19.04 7.34 -3.69
N PRO A 5 -19.22 7.05 -5.00
CA PRO A 5 -19.34 5.67 -5.48
C PRO A 5 -18.02 4.90 -5.31
N LEU A 6 -18.09 3.59 -5.05
CA LEU A 6 -16.93 2.69 -4.93
C LEU A 6 -15.94 2.83 -6.11
N THR A 7 -16.46 3.12 -7.30
CA THR A 7 -15.67 3.38 -8.52
C THR A 7 -14.82 4.65 -8.42
N ASP A 8 -15.30 5.69 -7.74
CA ASP A 8 -14.56 6.94 -7.56
C ASP A 8 -13.38 6.75 -6.60
N ILE A 9 -13.59 6.00 -5.51
CA ILE A 9 -12.50 5.60 -4.60
C ILE A 9 -11.46 4.78 -5.34
N ARG A 10 -11.90 3.86 -6.22
CA ARG A 10 -11.01 3.08 -7.07
C ARG A 10 -10.20 3.98 -8.02
N SER A 11 -10.85 4.88 -8.75
CA SER A 11 -10.18 5.82 -9.65
C SER A 11 -9.19 6.73 -8.92
N TYR A 12 -9.51 7.16 -7.69
CA TYR A 12 -8.59 7.93 -6.86
C TYR A 12 -7.33 7.14 -6.49
N ILE A 13 -7.47 5.87 -6.14
CA ILE A 13 -6.33 4.97 -5.87
C ILE A 13 -5.49 4.77 -7.13
N GLU A 14 -6.13 4.52 -8.28
CA GLU A 14 -5.45 4.35 -9.57
C GLU A 14 -4.72 5.65 -9.99
N SER A 15 -5.29 6.82 -9.72
CA SER A 15 -4.65 8.11 -10.02
C SER A 15 -3.44 8.41 -9.14
N LEU A 16 -3.38 7.87 -7.92
CA LEU A 16 -2.22 7.96 -7.04
C LEU A 16 -1.16 6.89 -7.38
N SER A 17 -1.54 5.88 -8.17
CA SER A 17 -0.65 4.81 -8.54
C SER A 17 0.35 5.27 -9.61
N SER A 18 1.59 4.79 -9.47
CA SER A 18 2.70 5.04 -10.39
C SER A 18 3.34 3.71 -10.74
N ASP A 19 3.45 3.41 -12.03
CA ASP A 19 4.05 2.17 -12.55
C ASP A 19 5.52 2.00 -12.12
N SER A 20 6.25 3.12 -12.02
CA SER A 20 7.65 3.16 -11.55
C SER A 20 7.82 3.24 -10.03
N GLY A 21 6.72 3.20 -9.27
CA GLY A 21 6.75 3.33 -7.83
C GLY A 21 7.44 2.14 -7.12
N GLU A 22 8.24 2.43 -6.10
CA GLU A 22 8.88 1.42 -5.25
C GLU A 22 8.01 0.99 -4.06
N TYR A 23 6.93 1.72 -3.78
CA TYR A 23 6.00 1.40 -2.70
C TYR A 23 4.81 0.59 -3.23
N TYR A 24 4.41 -0.43 -2.50
CA TYR A 24 3.24 -1.24 -2.82
C TYR A 24 2.43 -1.52 -1.54
N LEU A 25 1.17 -1.87 -1.72
CA LEU A 25 0.27 -2.16 -0.61
C LEU A 25 0.14 -3.66 -0.43
N VAL A 26 0.18 -4.15 0.81
CA VAL A 26 -0.11 -5.56 1.11
C VAL A 26 -1.06 -5.65 2.29
N CYS A 27 -1.80 -6.76 2.35
CA CYS A 27 -2.53 -7.10 3.56
C CYS A 27 -1.55 -7.56 4.63
N ALA A 28 -1.56 -6.94 5.81
CA ALA A 28 -0.71 -7.33 6.93
C ALA A 28 -0.89 -8.79 7.38
N ARG A 29 -2.06 -9.38 7.11
CA ARG A 29 -2.40 -10.73 7.56
C ARG A 29 -2.00 -11.83 6.56
N THR A 30 -2.17 -11.59 5.27
CA THR A 30 -1.90 -12.60 4.23
C THR A 30 -0.67 -12.29 3.38
N GLY A 31 -0.17 -11.05 3.41
CA GLY A 31 0.87 -10.58 2.50
C GLY A 31 0.40 -10.39 1.05
N GLU A 32 -0.87 -10.67 0.76
CA GLU A 32 -1.44 -10.53 -0.58
C GLU A 32 -1.89 -9.10 -0.86
N GLN A 33 -1.85 -8.71 -2.13
CA GLN A 33 -2.28 -7.40 -2.57
C GLN A 33 -3.82 -7.34 -2.61
N PRO A 34 -4.47 -6.49 -1.79
CA PRO A 34 -5.92 -6.44 -1.74
C PRO A 34 -6.49 -5.80 -3.01
N VAL A 35 -7.41 -6.49 -3.70
CA VAL A 35 -8.25 -5.86 -4.73
C VAL A 35 -9.16 -4.84 -4.03
N PRO A 36 -9.21 -3.55 -4.43
CA PRO A 36 -8.87 -2.98 -5.75
C PRO A 36 -7.45 -2.41 -5.94
N ALA A 37 -6.61 -2.35 -4.90
CA ALA A 37 -5.23 -1.85 -5.02
C ALA A 37 -4.26 -2.89 -5.61
N ALA A 38 -4.75 -4.02 -6.12
CA ALA A 38 -3.96 -5.06 -6.78
C ALA A 38 -3.29 -4.51 -8.05
N GLY A 39 -1.97 -4.63 -8.13
CA GLY A 39 -1.16 -4.06 -9.21
C GLY A 39 -0.77 -2.58 -9.02
N CYS A 40 -1.37 -1.85 -8.08
CA CYS A 40 -1.00 -0.45 -7.84
C CYS A 40 0.32 -0.35 -7.08
N ARG A 41 1.25 0.46 -7.60
CA ARG A 41 2.47 0.89 -6.92
C ARG A 41 2.41 2.39 -6.70
N PHE A 42 3.22 2.92 -5.79
CA PHE A 42 3.24 4.33 -5.43
C PHE A 42 4.69 4.80 -5.42
N ASP A 43 4.88 6.05 -5.86
CA ASP A 43 6.21 6.65 -5.91
C ASP A 43 6.68 7.10 -4.53
N SER A 44 5.75 7.53 -3.68
CA SER A 44 6.07 8.06 -2.35
C SER A 44 5.27 7.40 -1.25
N ARG A 45 5.85 7.36 -0.04
CA ARG A 45 5.18 6.83 1.17
C ARG A 45 3.86 7.55 1.48
N GLU A 46 3.76 8.85 1.21
CA GLU A 46 2.52 9.61 1.44
C GLU A 46 1.40 9.17 0.48
N GLN A 47 1.70 9.02 -0.81
CA GLN A 47 0.77 8.50 -1.80
C GLN A 47 0.33 7.07 -1.46
N ALA A 48 1.28 6.23 -1.02
CA ALA A 48 0.99 4.88 -0.57
C ALA A 48 0.06 4.87 0.67
N ARG A 49 0.28 5.76 1.65
CA ARG A 49 -0.61 5.90 2.81
C ARG A 49 -2.00 6.37 2.41
N ALA A 50 -2.10 7.31 1.46
CA ALA A 50 -3.38 7.74 0.92
C ALA A 50 -4.11 6.59 0.21
N GLY A 51 -3.40 5.80 -0.60
CA GLY A 51 -3.92 4.59 -1.24
C GLY A 51 -4.38 3.53 -0.23
N ALA A 52 -3.63 3.32 0.86
CA ALA A 52 -4.02 2.42 1.95
C ALA A 52 -5.33 2.87 2.59
N ARG A 53 -5.41 4.16 2.99
CA ARG A 53 -6.62 4.75 3.58
C ARG A 53 -7.82 4.68 2.65
N ALA A 54 -7.64 4.95 1.35
CA ALA A 54 -8.69 4.84 0.35
C ALA A 54 -9.17 3.37 0.21
N THR A 55 -8.26 2.41 0.24
CA THR A 55 -8.59 0.98 0.22
C THR A 55 -9.38 0.57 1.45
N GLU A 56 -9.01 1.06 2.64
CA GLU A 56 -9.76 0.84 3.87
C GLU A 56 -11.17 1.43 3.79
N GLN A 57 -11.31 2.65 3.28
CA GLN A 57 -12.61 3.30 3.07
C GLN A 57 -13.49 2.52 2.09
N TYR A 58 -12.93 2.07 0.97
CA TYR A 58 -13.63 1.21 0.01
C TYR A 58 -14.20 -0.03 0.69
N ARG A 59 -13.41 -0.71 1.53
CA ARG A 59 -13.85 -1.91 2.24
C ARG A 59 -14.83 -1.63 3.36
N ALA A 60 -14.70 -0.49 4.04
CA ALA A 60 -15.65 -0.04 5.04
C ALA A 60 -17.03 0.24 4.41
N GLN A 61 -17.04 0.82 3.21
CA GLN A 61 -18.27 1.04 2.45
C GLN A 61 -18.81 -0.28 1.89
N LEU A 62 -17.94 -1.18 1.41
CA LEU A 62 -18.34 -2.52 0.99
C LEU A 62 -18.99 -3.32 2.14
N ARG A 63 -18.52 -3.12 3.38
CA ARG A 63 -19.10 -3.72 4.59
C ARG A 63 -20.55 -3.32 4.87
N GLN A 64 -20.97 -2.15 4.40
CA GLN A 64 -22.37 -1.74 4.49
C GLN A 64 -23.26 -2.63 3.61
N TYR A 65 -22.70 -3.20 2.55
CA TYR A 65 -23.39 -4.12 1.65
C TYR A 65 -23.19 -5.60 2.02
N ASP A 66 -21.97 -5.99 2.41
CA ASP A 66 -21.63 -7.35 2.81
C ASP A 66 -20.91 -7.38 4.18
N PRO A 67 -21.60 -7.81 5.24
CA PRO A 67 -21.03 -7.86 6.59
C PRO A 67 -19.99 -8.97 6.80
N ARG A 68 -19.79 -9.88 5.82
CA ARG A 68 -18.82 -10.97 5.90
C ARG A 68 -17.42 -10.54 5.46
N VAL A 69 -17.28 -9.32 4.93
CA VAL A 69 -16.00 -8.73 4.55
C VAL A 69 -15.08 -8.62 5.77
N ALA A 70 -13.94 -9.30 5.70
CA ALA A 70 -12.92 -9.29 6.74
C ALA A 70 -12.22 -7.92 6.84
N CYS A 71 -11.88 -7.50 8.06
CA CYS A 71 -10.91 -6.42 8.30
C CYS A 71 -9.56 -6.86 7.75
N HIS A 72 -9.07 -6.15 6.73
CA HIS A 72 -7.68 -6.26 6.33
C HIS A 72 -6.99 -4.97 6.74
N ASP A 73 -5.92 -5.11 7.52
CA ASP A 73 -5.00 -4.01 7.81
C ASP A 73 -4.08 -3.88 6.59
N ILE A 74 -4.17 -2.74 5.90
CA ILE A 74 -3.40 -2.50 4.67
C ILE A 74 -2.14 -1.75 5.04
N ILE A 75 -0.99 -2.39 4.84
CA ILE A 75 0.32 -1.81 5.13
C ILE A 75 1.04 -1.43 3.85
N VAL A 76 1.82 -0.36 3.93
CA VAL A 76 2.73 0.07 2.86
C VAL A 76 4.04 -0.68 3.01
N CYS A 77 4.42 -1.43 1.98
CA CYS A 77 5.73 -2.03 1.85
C CYS A 77 6.55 -1.29 0.80
N GLN A 78 7.84 -1.10 1.07
CA GLN A 78 8.80 -0.55 0.11
C GLN A 78 9.60 -1.72 -0.46
N ALA A 79 9.68 -1.82 -1.78
CA ALA A 79 10.61 -2.70 -2.46
C ALA A 79 12.01 -2.09 -2.30
N HIS A 80 12.65 -2.36 -1.17
CA HIS A 80 14.04 -2.01 -0.99
C HIS A 80 14.85 -2.80 -2.02
N ALA A 81 15.32 -2.13 -3.08
CA ALA A 81 16.45 -2.65 -3.83
C ALA A 81 17.55 -2.91 -2.78
N PRO A 82 18.12 -4.13 -2.72
CA PRO A 82 19.13 -4.45 -1.72
C PRO A 82 20.19 -3.35 -1.78
N PRO A 83 20.63 -2.81 -0.62
CA PRO A 83 21.63 -1.76 -0.66
C PRO A 83 22.87 -2.42 -1.23
N GLU A 84 23.25 -2.02 -2.44
CA GLU A 84 24.49 -2.47 -3.04
C GLU A 84 25.61 -2.11 -2.06
N ARG A 85 26.11 -3.11 -1.32
CA ARG A 85 27.17 -3.00 -0.33
C ARG A 85 27.05 -1.81 0.63
N ALA A 86 26.30 -2.01 1.71
CA ALA A 86 26.79 -1.50 2.98
C ALA A 86 28.12 -2.20 3.30
N THR A 87 29.24 -1.68 2.79
CA THR A 87 30.56 -2.03 3.31
C THR A 87 30.54 -1.60 4.77
N VAL A 88 30.28 -2.56 5.67
CA VAL A 88 30.69 -2.45 7.06
C VAL A 88 32.21 -2.24 7.01
N VAL A 89 32.64 -0.98 7.00
CA VAL A 89 33.99 -0.66 7.41
C VAL A 89 34.00 -0.98 8.90
N ARG A 90 34.48 -2.19 9.23
CA ARG A 90 34.92 -2.44 10.59
C ARG A 90 36.02 -1.42 10.84
N ARG A 91 35.69 -0.40 11.62
CA ARG A 91 36.66 0.48 12.25
C ARG A 91 37.45 -0.39 13.23
N GLY A 92 38.44 -1.12 12.71
CA GLY A 92 39.46 -1.79 13.50
C GLY A 92 40.45 -0.74 13.98
N GLU A 93 40.56 -0.63 15.29
CA GLU A 93 41.31 0.34 16.08
C GLU A 93 42.81 0.41 15.73
N PRO A 94 43.47 1.59 15.79
CA PRO A 94 44.92 1.69 15.72
C PRO A 94 45.58 1.50 17.10
N ALA A 95 46.55 0.58 17.10
CA ALA A 95 47.78 0.42 17.91
C ALA A 95 47.77 0.71 19.43
#